data_AF-A0A1I7GW91-F1
#
_entry.id   AF-A0A1I7GW91-F1
#
_cell.length_a   1.000
_cell.length_b   1.000
_cell.length_c   1.000
_cell.angle_alpha   90.00
_cell.angle_beta   90.00
_cell.angle_gamma   90.00
#
_symmetry.space_group_name_H-M   'P 1'
#
loop_
_entity.id
_entity.type
_entity.pdbx_description
1 polymer ?
#
loop_
_entity_poly.entity_id
_entity_poly.type
_entity_poly.pdbx_seq_one_letter_code
_entity_poly.pdbx_strand_id
1 'polypeptide(L)'
;MRIKVDVILGFLGSGKTSLLNDFLNSGEIKEENIVIVQFENGNSKVSINSNVSIVKRNIKEGIDDLCLKSIYKDYMPDRIIIEYNGMGDTDEFLKFTESKYFNKLFILRRVIDVIDANKFNLYIMNMRDRFLSHIINSNVVIINNCASHKESEVKEIEAFVKHNNYNIKEFKFKERKDAEKAVLKRKLCLNSINERVSFKEIISTLLTVCFLLGILCFCVFLNFTGKTNNYISLFNKFKTSFIAITLESFPFILIGSFIAAIIQIFIPDTWIYKILRRNKLVSSISGALLGVVFPICDCGTIPLAFGLLNKQVPLNAVVAFMLASPIVNPISIISTMYAFSDNKSMMFYRVGIGVFVAIVVSLILSSYKREDIVLNNYSAVCDCSLCSEEFKNLEFREKLKGVFIGTGDEFIRVSKYMIIAAILGSIFQLIDASTLAESLKEGKITYILFMMALAFLLSLCSTSDAFVAKGFMNIVPYSSVLGFLVFGPMIDMKNVIMLTGYFKKNFIVKYVASVFIVSLIILLLIPV
;
A
#
# COMPACT_ATOMS: atom_id res chain seq x y z
N MET A 1 -22.55 17.69 12.26
CA MET A 1 -21.82 16.44 12.54
C MET A 1 -22.74 15.28 12.16
N ARG A 2 -22.25 14.18 11.58
CA ARG A 2 -23.12 13.04 11.21
C ARG A 2 -23.41 12.17 12.43
N ILE A 3 -24.63 11.64 12.53
CA ILE A 3 -25.09 10.78 13.64
C ILE A 3 -24.43 9.41 13.52
N LYS A 4 -23.89 8.91 14.64
CA LYS A 4 -23.15 7.64 14.65
C LYS A 4 -24.15 6.48 14.67
N VAL A 5 -23.93 5.45 13.85
CA VAL A 5 -24.74 4.24 13.83
C VAL A 5 -23.87 3.03 14.13
N ASP A 6 -24.22 2.27 15.15
CA ASP A 6 -23.61 0.97 15.45
C ASP A 6 -24.66 -0.13 15.25
N VAL A 7 -24.29 -1.24 14.61
CA VAL A 7 -25.15 -2.40 14.43
C VAL A 7 -24.59 -3.56 15.25
N ILE A 8 -25.43 -4.20 16.07
CA ILE A 8 -25.11 -5.40 16.83
C ILE A 8 -25.83 -6.58 16.19
N LEU A 9 -25.05 -7.48 15.61
CA LEU A 9 -25.44 -8.74 15.00
C LEU A 9 -25.20 -9.91 15.97
N GLY A 10 -25.68 -11.08 15.58
CA GLY A 10 -25.53 -12.33 16.32
C GLY A 10 -26.87 -13.04 16.44
N PHE A 11 -26.85 -14.36 16.65
CA PHE A 11 -28.06 -15.14 16.81
C PHE A 11 -28.79 -14.90 18.15
N LEU A 12 -30.01 -15.42 18.25
CA LEU A 12 -30.82 -15.37 19.46
C LEU A 12 -30.09 -16.00 20.67
N GLY A 13 -30.02 -15.22 21.74
CA GLY A 13 -29.38 -15.64 22.98
C GLY A 13 -27.85 -15.68 22.93
N SER A 14 -27.20 -15.02 21.98
CA SER A 14 -25.73 -14.90 21.97
C SER A 14 -25.16 -13.88 22.97
N GLY A 15 -26.03 -13.06 23.58
CA GLY A 15 -25.65 -12.06 24.58
C GLY A 15 -25.59 -10.61 24.06
N LYS A 16 -26.20 -10.34 22.89
CA LYS A 16 -26.32 -8.98 22.30
C LYS A 16 -26.85 -7.94 23.29
N THR A 17 -27.96 -8.21 23.96
CA THR A 17 -28.56 -7.26 24.92
C THR A 17 -27.69 -7.04 26.15
N SER A 18 -26.99 -8.08 26.63
CA SER A 18 -26.04 -7.93 27.74
C SER A 18 -24.82 -7.11 27.34
N LEU A 19 -24.31 -7.27 26.11
CA LEU A 19 -23.26 -6.43 25.55
C LEU A 19 -23.71 -4.97 25.43
N LEU A 20 -24.94 -4.74 24.97
CA LEU A 20 -25.52 -3.42 24.86
C LEU A 20 -25.57 -2.72 26.22
N ASN A 21 -26.01 -3.42 27.27
CA ASN A 21 -26.03 -2.89 28.64
C ASN A 21 -24.62 -2.55 29.15
N ASP A 22 -23.62 -3.40 28.89
CA ASP A 22 -22.23 -3.09 29.25
C ASP A 22 -21.71 -1.85 28.52
N PHE A 23 -22.07 -1.70 27.23
CA PHE A 23 -21.70 -0.55 26.43
C PHE A 23 -22.33 0.75 26.97
N LEU A 24 -23.61 0.73 27.35
CA LEU A 24 -24.27 1.85 28.01
C LEU A 24 -23.63 2.21 29.37
N ASN A 25 -23.15 1.22 30.11
CA ASN A 25 -22.57 1.42 31.44
C ASN A 25 -21.07 1.79 31.43
N SER A 26 -20.37 1.58 30.30
CA SER A 26 -18.92 1.75 30.14
C SER A 26 -18.37 3.18 30.31
N GLY A 27 -19.23 4.18 30.51
CA GLY A 27 -18.82 5.56 30.77
C GLY A 27 -18.51 6.39 29.52
N GLU A 28 -18.10 5.77 28.40
CA GLU A 28 -17.69 6.46 27.17
C GLU A 28 -18.81 7.26 26.47
N ILE A 29 -20.06 6.88 26.69
CA ILE A 29 -21.23 7.42 25.95
C ILE A 29 -22.31 8.00 26.89
N LYS A 30 -21.95 8.26 28.15
CA LYS A 30 -22.90 8.75 29.18
C LYS A 30 -23.53 10.11 28.85
N GLU A 31 -22.86 10.93 28.04
CA GLU A 31 -23.34 12.26 27.64
C GLU A 31 -24.02 12.28 26.25
N GLU A 32 -24.03 11.17 25.51
CA GLU A 32 -24.66 11.10 24.20
C GLU A 32 -26.17 10.81 24.35
N ASN A 33 -27.02 11.44 23.51
CA ASN A 33 -28.40 11.04 23.33
C ASN A 33 -28.46 9.80 22.44
N ILE A 34 -28.86 8.66 23.01
CA ILE A 34 -28.79 7.34 22.35
C ILE A 34 -30.20 6.86 22.03
N VAL A 35 -30.42 6.47 20.76
CA VAL A 35 -31.61 5.72 20.36
C VAL A 35 -31.22 4.27 20.07
N ILE A 36 -31.89 3.33 20.72
CA ILE A 36 -31.71 1.90 20.49
C ILE A 36 -32.88 1.41 19.65
N VAL A 37 -32.58 0.85 18.47
CA VAL A 37 -33.57 0.18 17.63
C VAL A 37 -33.48 -1.33 17.88
N GLN A 38 -34.51 -1.91 18.48
CA GLN A 38 -34.57 -3.35 18.78
C GLN A 38 -35.53 -4.07 17.84
N PHE A 39 -35.02 -5.12 17.19
CA PHE A 39 -35.83 -6.02 16.35
C PHE A 39 -36.43 -7.20 17.12
N GLU A 40 -36.07 -7.37 18.39
CA GLU A 40 -36.57 -8.43 19.28
C GLU A 40 -36.67 -7.97 20.73
N ASN A 41 -37.55 -8.62 21.50
CA ASN A 41 -37.56 -8.54 22.96
C ASN A 41 -36.66 -9.66 23.51
N GLY A 42 -35.43 -9.34 23.92
CA GLY A 42 -34.56 -10.30 24.60
C GLY A 42 -35.07 -10.67 26.01
N ASN A 43 -34.55 -11.77 26.58
CA ASN A 43 -34.82 -12.17 27.98
C ASN A 43 -34.25 -11.17 29.00
N SER A 44 -33.22 -10.42 28.62
CA SER A 44 -32.65 -9.33 29.42
C SER A 44 -33.27 -8.00 28.98
N LYS A 45 -33.70 -7.17 29.93
CA LYS A 45 -34.17 -5.81 29.61
C LYS A 45 -32.99 -4.88 29.42
N VAL A 46 -33.12 -3.94 28.49
CA VAL A 46 -32.15 -2.84 28.32
C VAL A 46 -32.25 -1.92 29.53
N SER A 47 -31.11 -1.55 30.12
CA SER A 47 -31.06 -0.57 31.21
C SER A 47 -31.41 0.82 30.68
N ILE A 48 -32.56 1.35 31.07
CA ILE A 48 -33.03 2.67 30.64
C ILE A 48 -32.40 3.73 31.57
N ASN A 49 -31.55 4.57 31.00
CA ASN A 49 -31.07 5.81 31.61
C ASN A 49 -31.80 7.01 30.98
N SER A 50 -31.69 8.20 31.58
CA SER A 50 -32.41 9.40 31.12
C SER A 50 -32.07 9.84 29.69
N ASN A 51 -30.93 9.41 29.14
CA ASN A 51 -30.44 9.75 27.79
C ASN A 51 -30.64 8.61 26.76
N VAL A 52 -31.37 7.55 27.11
CA VAL A 52 -31.57 6.37 26.24
C VAL A 52 -33.04 6.22 25.87
N SER A 53 -33.34 6.26 24.58
CA SER A 53 -34.68 6.00 24.03
C SER A 53 -34.69 4.67 23.27
N ILE A 54 -35.77 3.90 23.38
CA ILE A 54 -35.89 2.58 22.73
C ILE A 54 -37.01 2.64 21.69
N VAL A 55 -36.69 2.24 20.45
CA VAL A 55 -37.63 2.10 19.35
C VAL A 55 -37.71 0.62 18.99
N LYS A 56 -38.88 0.00 19.16
CA LYS A 56 -39.09 -1.40 18.79
C LYS A 56 -39.60 -1.50 17.37
N ARG A 57 -39.08 -2.47 16.61
CA ARG A 57 -39.51 -2.77 15.24
C ARG A 57 -39.61 -4.26 14.99
N ASN A 58 -40.38 -4.60 13.96
CA ASN A 58 -40.45 -5.97 13.48
C ASN A 58 -39.42 -6.20 12.36
N ILE A 59 -38.90 -7.42 12.22
CA ILE A 59 -37.88 -7.78 11.21
C ILE A 59 -38.39 -7.48 9.80
N LYS A 60 -39.69 -7.72 9.55
CA LYS A 60 -40.34 -7.45 8.25
C LYS A 60 -40.38 -5.96 7.88
N GLU A 61 -40.29 -5.07 8.87
CA GLU A 61 -40.29 -3.62 8.64
C GLU A 61 -38.90 -3.09 8.28
N GLY A 62 -37.84 -3.82 8.65
CA GLY A 62 -36.45 -3.44 8.39
C GLY A 62 -36.10 -2.03 8.89
N ILE A 63 -35.04 -1.47 8.29
CA ILE A 63 -34.66 -0.06 8.44
C ILE A 63 -34.65 0.57 7.05
N ASP A 64 -35.38 1.67 6.90
CA ASP A 64 -35.44 2.45 5.67
C ASP A 64 -35.25 3.95 5.97
N ASP A 65 -35.17 4.76 4.91
CA ASP A 65 -34.97 6.21 5.04
C ASP A 65 -36.12 6.89 5.80
N LEU A 66 -37.35 6.37 5.71
CA LEU A 66 -38.50 6.89 6.44
C LEU A 66 -38.34 6.68 7.95
N CYS A 67 -37.92 5.49 8.37
CA CYS A 67 -37.61 5.18 9.75
C CYS A 67 -36.48 6.05 10.31
N LEU A 68 -35.38 6.16 9.58
CA LEU A 68 -34.26 7.00 9.99
C LEU A 68 -34.67 8.46 10.12
N LYS A 69 -35.57 8.93 9.24
CA LYS A 69 -36.13 10.28 9.29
C LYS A 69 -37.05 10.50 10.49
N SER A 70 -37.90 9.53 10.85
CA SER A 70 -38.72 9.64 12.07
C SER A 70 -37.84 9.63 13.32
N ILE A 71 -36.86 8.72 13.41
CA ILE A 71 -35.93 8.66 14.54
C ILE A 71 -35.16 9.98 14.71
N TYR A 72 -34.66 10.54 13.59
CA TYR A 72 -33.96 11.82 13.62
C TYR A 72 -34.84 12.96 14.13
N LYS A 73 -36.09 13.03 13.66
CA LYS A 73 -37.01 14.13 14.00
C LYS A 73 -37.52 14.04 15.44
N ASP A 74 -37.83 12.83 15.90
CA ASP A 74 -38.53 12.62 17.17
C ASP A 74 -37.57 12.60 18.36
N TYR A 75 -36.32 12.16 18.16
CA TYR A 75 -35.36 11.94 19.26
C TYR A 75 -34.06 12.76 19.14
N MET A 76 -33.76 13.33 17.97
CA MET A 76 -32.51 14.06 17.68
C MET A 76 -31.25 13.39 18.27
N PRO A 77 -30.98 12.11 17.94
CA PRO A 77 -29.92 11.35 18.61
C PRO A 77 -28.51 11.76 18.17
N ASP A 78 -27.56 11.65 19.09
CA ASP A 78 -26.12 11.67 18.78
C ASP A 78 -25.66 10.31 18.23
N ARG A 79 -26.31 9.22 18.70
CA ARG A 79 -26.02 7.85 18.31
C ARG A 79 -27.29 7.01 18.17
N ILE A 80 -27.29 6.17 17.15
CA ILE A 80 -28.25 5.07 17.00
C ILE A 80 -27.50 3.74 17.18
N ILE A 81 -28.04 2.85 18.02
CA ILE A 81 -27.56 1.48 18.15
C ILE A 81 -28.67 0.54 17.71
N ILE A 82 -28.38 -0.33 16.76
CA ILE A 82 -29.35 -1.23 16.16
C ILE A 82 -29.04 -2.64 16.65
N GLU A 83 -29.93 -3.23 17.45
CA GLU A 83 -29.86 -4.64 17.84
C GLU A 83 -30.67 -5.47 16.84
N TYR A 84 -29.95 -6.10 15.91
CA TYR A 84 -30.53 -6.99 14.91
C TYR A 84 -30.61 -8.41 15.46
N ASN A 85 -31.64 -9.16 15.04
CA ASN A 85 -31.86 -10.49 15.59
C ASN A 85 -30.99 -11.60 15.00
N GLY A 86 -30.47 -11.38 13.79
CA GLY A 86 -29.59 -12.32 13.11
C GLY A 86 -30.30 -13.52 12.46
N MET A 87 -31.62 -13.50 12.26
CA MET A 87 -32.33 -14.61 11.62
C MET A 87 -32.58 -14.42 10.10
N GLY A 88 -32.50 -13.17 9.62
CA GLY A 88 -32.59 -12.84 8.20
C GLY A 88 -31.21 -12.69 7.54
N ASP A 89 -31.21 -12.28 6.28
CA ASP A 89 -30.00 -11.97 5.51
C ASP A 89 -29.42 -10.63 5.98
N THR A 90 -28.15 -10.63 6.40
CA THR A 90 -27.50 -9.43 6.94
C THR A 90 -27.09 -8.47 5.83
N ASP A 91 -26.73 -8.98 4.65
CA ASP A 91 -26.40 -8.16 3.49
C ASP A 91 -27.65 -7.38 3.05
N GLU A 92 -28.81 -8.03 3.01
CA GLU A 92 -30.08 -7.36 2.73
C GLU A 92 -30.44 -6.34 3.81
N PHE A 93 -30.25 -6.70 5.09
CA PHE A 93 -30.53 -5.82 6.21
C PHE A 93 -29.68 -4.55 6.17
N LEU A 94 -28.40 -4.62 5.79
CA LEU A 94 -27.49 -3.48 5.80
C LEU A 94 -27.62 -2.54 4.59
N LYS A 95 -28.47 -2.84 3.60
CA LYS A 95 -28.68 -1.99 2.40
C LYS A 95 -29.08 -0.56 2.72
N PHE A 96 -29.74 -0.29 3.85
CA PHE A 96 -30.10 1.08 4.24
C PHE A 96 -28.87 1.99 4.39
N THR A 97 -27.70 1.42 4.69
CA THR A 97 -26.45 2.17 4.85
C THR A 97 -25.93 2.75 3.53
N GLU A 98 -26.39 2.22 2.39
CA GLU A 98 -26.01 2.67 1.06
C GLU A 98 -26.85 3.85 0.56
N SER A 99 -27.94 4.18 1.25
CA SER A 99 -28.87 5.21 0.79
C SER A 99 -28.22 6.61 0.78
N LYS A 100 -28.68 7.48 -0.12
CA LYS A 100 -28.22 8.88 -0.17
C LYS A 100 -28.58 9.64 1.11
N TYR A 101 -29.73 9.34 1.71
CA TYR A 101 -30.18 9.97 2.94
C TYR A 101 -29.30 9.56 4.11
N PHE A 102 -28.98 8.26 4.24
CA PHE A 102 -28.08 7.74 5.24
C PHE A 102 -26.71 8.44 5.16
N ASN A 103 -26.09 8.43 3.99
CA ASN A 103 -24.75 9.00 3.78
C ASN A 103 -24.66 10.50 4.09
N LYS A 104 -25.76 11.25 3.95
CA LYS A 104 -25.84 12.68 4.22
C LYS A 104 -25.87 12.99 5.73
N LEU A 105 -26.61 12.22 6.52
CA LEU A 105 -26.90 12.55 7.92
C LEU A 105 -26.27 11.59 8.94
N PHE A 106 -25.96 10.36 8.54
CA PHE A 106 -25.51 9.27 9.40
C PHE A 106 -24.14 8.74 8.97
N ILE A 107 -23.47 8.02 9.87
CA ILE A 107 -22.23 7.31 9.60
C ILE A 107 -22.25 5.95 10.31
N LEU A 108 -22.08 4.86 9.55
CA LEU A 108 -21.90 3.52 10.12
C LEU A 108 -20.50 3.43 10.75
N ARG A 109 -20.46 3.22 12.06
CA ARG A 109 -19.19 3.17 12.82
C ARG A 109 -18.74 1.73 13.04
N ARG A 110 -19.59 0.89 13.63
CA ARG A 110 -19.28 -0.52 13.92
C ARG A 110 -20.42 -1.44 13.50
N VAL A 111 -20.04 -2.61 13.04
CA VAL A 111 -20.92 -3.77 12.89
C VAL A 111 -20.31 -4.85 13.76
N ILE A 112 -20.95 -5.14 14.89
CA ILE A 112 -20.44 -6.00 15.95
C ILE A 112 -21.17 -7.32 15.87
N ASP A 113 -20.47 -8.43 15.59
CA ASP A 113 -21.07 -9.76 15.68
C ASP A 113 -20.77 -10.40 17.03
N VAL A 114 -21.83 -10.87 17.69
CA VAL A 114 -21.76 -11.54 18.99
C VAL A 114 -21.98 -13.04 18.80
N ILE A 115 -20.91 -13.80 18.96
CA ILE A 115 -20.88 -15.25 18.76
C ILE A 115 -20.94 -15.95 20.12
N ASP A 116 -21.91 -16.85 20.29
CA ASP A 116 -22.00 -17.73 21.45
C ASP A 116 -21.12 -18.97 21.25
N ALA A 117 -20.05 -19.11 22.03
CA ALA A 117 -19.15 -20.25 21.92
C ALA A 117 -19.90 -21.59 22.11
N ASN A 118 -20.88 -21.64 23.01
CA ASN A 118 -21.65 -22.86 23.32
C ASN A 118 -22.49 -23.35 22.13
N LYS A 119 -22.90 -22.43 21.23
CA LYS A 119 -23.79 -22.72 20.11
C LYS A 119 -23.10 -22.65 18.76
N PHE A 120 -21.80 -22.33 18.73
CA PHE A 120 -21.05 -22.13 17.50
C PHE A 120 -21.18 -23.32 16.53
N ASN A 121 -20.87 -24.54 16.99
CA ASN A 121 -20.93 -25.74 16.14
C ASN A 121 -22.35 -26.01 15.62
N LEU A 122 -23.37 -25.80 16.46
CA LEU A 122 -24.77 -25.96 16.07
C LEU A 122 -25.15 -24.99 14.93
N TYR A 123 -24.72 -23.73 15.01
CA TYR A 123 -24.98 -22.73 13.99
C TYR A 123 -24.20 -22.99 12.70
N ILE A 124 -22.96 -23.44 12.78
CA ILE A 124 -22.17 -23.82 11.60
C ILE A 124 -22.79 -25.00 10.87
N MET A 125 -23.28 -26.02 11.59
CA MET A 125 -23.83 -27.22 10.97
C MET A 125 -25.22 -26.98 10.34
N ASN A 126 -26.05 -26.14 10.96
CA ASN A 126 -27.46 -26.02 10.57
C ASN A 126 -27.82 -24.67 9.90
N MET A 127 -27.02 -23.63 10.11
CA MET A 127 -27.32 -22.25 9.70
C MET A 127 -26.09 -21.53 9.13
N ARG A 128 -25.21 -22.29 8.46
CA ARG A 128 -23.90 -21.82 7.97
C ARG A 128 -23.98 -20.51 7.20
N ASP A 129 -24.87 -20.41 6.22
CA ASP A 129 -24.92 -19.26 5.31
C ASP A 129 -25.29 -17.97 6.05
N ARG A 130 -26.28 -18.05 6.96
CA ARG A 130 -26.68 -16.90 7.81
C ARG A 130 -25.57 -16.50 8.76
N PHE A 131 -24.93 -17.48 9.40
CA PHE A 131 -23.81 -17.23 10.30
C PHE A 131 -22.61 -16.61 9.58
N LEU A 132 -22.31 -17.06 8.36
CA LEU A 132 -21.28 -16.47 7.52
C LEU A 132 -21.63 -15.04 7.10
N SER A 133 -22.89 -14.75 6.75
CA SER A 133 -23.34 -13.39 6.43
C SER A 133 -23.14 -12.42 7.60
N HIS A 134 -23.31 -12.87 8.86
CA HIS A 134 -22.95 -12.05 10.03
C HIS A 134 -21.46 -11.75 10.08
N ILE A 135 -20.63 -12.80 9.94
CA ILE A 135 -19.17 -12.69 10.02
C ILE A 135 -18.66 -11.74 8.94
N ILE A 136 -19.04 -11.94 7.67
CA ILE A 136 -18.59 -11.16 6.51
C ILE A 136 -18.91 -9.66 6.66
N ASN A 137 -20.07 -9.34 7.22
CA ASN A 137 -20.51 -7.95 7.38
C ASN A 137 -20.00 -7.27 8.66
N SER A 138 -19.44 -8.03 9.59
CA SER A 138 -18.92 -7.49 10.85
C SER A 138 -17.52 -6.89 10.72
N ASN A 139 -17.24 -5.89 11.55
CA ASN A 139 -15.89 -5.33 11.70
C ASN A 139 -15.37 -5.44 13.14
N VAL A 140 -16.20 -5.92 14.07
CA VAL A 140 -15.84 -6.28 15.43
C VAL A 140 -16.51 -7.61 15.75
N VAL A 141 -15.78 -8.53 16.36
CA VAL A 141 -16.34 -9.81 16.80
C VAL A 141 -16.14 -10.00 18.30
N ILE A 142 -17.19 -10.44 18.97
CA ILE A 142 -17.17 -10.74 20.39
C ILE A 142 -17.57 -12.21 20.55
N ILE A 143 -16.65 -13.03 21.04
CA ILE A 143 -16.99 -14.38 21.46
C ILE A 143 -17.43 -14.32 22.93
N ASN A 144 -18.69 -14.66 23.13
CA ASN A 144 -19.33 -14.75 24.44
C ASN A 144 -19.34 -16.20 24.96
N ASN A 145 -19.59 -16.37 26.26
CA ASN A 145 -19.66 -17.68 26.92
C ASN A 145 -18.41 -18.55 26.75
N CYS A 146 -17.22 -17.94 26.70
CA CYS A 146 -15.96 -18.66 26.49
C CYS A 146 -15.48 -19.43 27.74
N ALA A 147 -16.06 -19.19 28.91
CA ALA A 147 -15.63 -19.79 30.17
C ALA A 147 -15.90 -21.31 30.21
N SER A 148 -16.96 -21.76 29.56
CA SER A 148 -17.36 -23.17 29.46
C SER A 148 -16.55 -23.98 28.43
N HIS A 149 -15.68 -23.34 27.66
CA HIS A 149 -14.94 -23.96 26.55
C HIS A 149 -13.44 -24.05 26.79
N LYS A 150 -12.80 -25.06 26.18
CA LYS A 150 -11.33 -25.17 26.15
C LYS A 150 -10.73 -24.03 25.31
N GLU A 151 -9.48 -23.67 25.60
CA GLU A 151 -8.82 -22.58 24.87
C GLU A 151 -8.62 -22.93 23.38
N SER A 152 -8.44 -24.20 23.06
CA SER A 152 -8.35 -24.70 21.69
C SER A 152 -9.67 -24.51 20.91
N GLU A 153 -10.81 -24.81 21.54
CA GLU A 153 -12.13 -24.67 20.92
C GLU A 153 -12.44 -23.20 20.63
N VAL A 154 -12.14 -22.30 21.57
CA VAL A 154 -12.30 -20.85 21.36
C VAL A 154 -11.39 -20.35 20.23
N LYS A 155 -10.17 -20.89 20.11
CA LYS A 155 -9.24 -20.57 19.01
C LYS A 155 -9.71 -21.10 17.66
N GLU A 156 -10.41 -22.22 17.62
CA GLU A 156 -11.03 -22.74 16.39
C GLU A 156 -12.13 -21.80 15.90
N ILE A 157 -12.96 -21.27 16.82
CA ILE A 157 -13.96 -20.25 16.50
C ILE A 157 -13.27 -18.98 15.96
N GLU A 158 -12.24 -18.51 16.64
CA GLU A 158 -11.47 -17.33 16.20
C GLU A 158 -10.83 -17.55 14.82
N ALA A 159 -10.22 -18.70 14.58
CA ALA A 159 -9.61 -19.06 13.30
C ALA A 159 -10.65 -19.15 12.20
N PHE A 160 -11.80 -19.77 12.47
CA PHE A 160 -12.92 -19.84 11.53
C PHE A 160 -13.40 -18.44 11.13
N VAL A 161 -13.61 -17.56 12.12
CA VAL A 161 -14.06 -16.19 11.89
C VAL A 161 -13.04 -15.41 11.04
N LYS A 162 -11.75 -15.47 11.42
CA LYS A 162 -10.66 -14.80 10.69
C LYS A 162 -10.48 -15.33 9.27
N HIS A 163 -10.71 -16.62 9.05
CA HIS A 163 -10.65 -17.23 7.72
C HIS A 163 -11.76 -16.70 6.80
N ASN A 164 -12.95 -16.43 7.35
CA ASN A 164 -14.11 -16.00 6.57
C ASN A 164 -14.27 -14.47 6.49
N ASN A 165 -13.63 -13.69 7.35
CA ASN A 165 -13.57 -12.23 7.23
C ASN A 165 -12.27 -11.63 7.78
N TYR A 166 -11.43 -11.15 6.86
CA TYR A 166 -10.15 -10.49 7.17
C TYR A 166 -10.30 -9.02 7.60
N ASN A 167 -11.49 -8.41 7.46
CA ASN A 167 -11.74 -7.00 7.79
C ASN A 167 -12.08 -6.76 9.27
N ILE A 168 -12.05 -7.80 10.10
CA ILE A 168 -12.32 -7.70 11.54
C ILE A 168 -11.21 -6.91 12.22
N LYS A 169 -11.57 -5.77 12.80
CA LYS A 169 -10.65 -4.81 13.41
C LYS A 169 -10.37 -5.12 14.88
N GLU A 170 -11.32 -5.76 15.56
CA GLU A 170 -11.26 -5.97 17.02
C GLU A 170 -11.92 -7.29 17.40
N PHE A 171 -11.28 -8.02 18.32
CA PHE A 171 -11.74 -9.32 18.84
C PHE A 171 -11.80 -9.28 20.36
N LYS A 172 -12.94 -9.60 20.98
CA LYS A 172 -13.09 -9.61 22.45
C LYS A 172 -13.66 -10.92 22.97
N PHE A 173 -13.24 -11.29 24.18
CA PHE A 173 -13.70 -12.47 24.90
C PHE A 173 -14.26 -12.05 26.26
N LYS A 174 -15.51 -12.41 26.58
CA LYS A 174 -16.27 -11.77 27.68
C LYS A 174 -16.17 -12.44 29.06
N GLU A 175 -16.12 -13.77 29.14
CA GLU A 175 -16.30 -14.49 30.43
C GLU A 175 -15.07 -15.23 30.94
N ARG A 176 -13.99 -15.24 30.18
CA ARG A 176 -12.71 -15.74 30.68
C ARG A 176 -12.02 -14.59 31.39
N LYS A 177 -11.77 -14.72 32.69
CA LYS A 177 -10.68 -13.99 33.37
C LYS A 177 -9.27 -14.33 32.78
N ASP A 178 -9.22 -14.99 31.61
CA ASP A 178 -8.07 -15.66 30.97
C ASP A 178 -7.69 -15.10 29.57
N ALA A 179 -8.22 -13.94 29.14
CA ALA A 179 -7.58 -13.20 28.04
C ALA A 179 -6.10 -12.87 28.36
N GLU A 180 -5.75 -12.82 29.65
CA GLU A 180 -4.39 -12.57 30.16
C GLU A 180 -3.37 -13.70 29.93
N LYS A 181 -3.79 -14.95 29.60
CA LYS A 181 -2.84 -16.07 29.34
C LYS A 181 -2.79 -16.55 27.89
N ALA A 182 -3.75 -16.17 27.04
CA ALA A 182 -3.66 -16.42 25.60
C ALA A 182 -2.51 -15.61 24.94
N VAL A 183 -2.06 -14.53 25.60
CA VAL A 183 -0.82 -13.79 25.29
C VAL A 183 0.43 -14.61 25.60
N LEU A 184 0.39 -15.54 26.56
CA LEU A 184 1.56 -16.26 27.06
C LEU A 184 1.82 -17.62 26.40
N LYS A 185 0.93 -18.10 25.52
CA LYS A 185 1.11 -19.37 24.78
C LYS A 185 1.22 -19.20 23.26
N ARG A 186 1.73 -18.04 22.81
CA ARG A 186 2.21 -17.80 21.43
C ARG A 186 3.59 -18.43 21.15
N LYS A 187 4.08 -19.33 22.02
CA LYS A 187 5.28 -20.16 21.80
C LYS A 187 5.12 -21.21 20.69
N LEU A 188 3.92 -21.34 20.10
CA LEU A 188 3.59 -22.36 19.09
C LEU A 188 3.16 -21.79 17.73
N CYS A 189 3.30 -20.48 17.49
CA CYS A 189 3.12 -19.89 16.17
C CYS A 189 4.46 -19.51 15.52
N LEU A 190 5.52 -20.25 15.87
CA LEU A 190 6.81 -20.21 15.18
C LEU A 190 6.93 -21.30 14.10
N ASN A 191 5.95 -22.21 13.99
CA ASN A 191 5.95 -23.28 13.00
C ASN A 191 5.12 -23.01 11.74
N SER A 192 4.31 -21.94 11.69
CA SER A 192 3.60 -21.55 10.45
C SER A 192 4.43 -20.64 9.52
N ILE A 193 5.68 -20.32 9.90
CA ILE A 193 6.63 -19.67 8.99
C ILE A 193 7.11 -20.64 7.89
N ASN A 194 6.88 -21.95 8.04
CA ASN A 194 7.29 -22.96 7.06
C ASN A 194 6.27 -23.23 5.93
N GLU A 195 5.09 -22.59 5.91
CA GLU A 195 4.08 -22.84 4.86
C GLU A 195 3.57 -21.58 4.16
N ARG A 196 4.35 -20.49 4.15
CA ARG A 196 4.05 -19.29 3.33
C ARG A 196 4.95 -19.18 2.11
N VAL A 197 5.00 -20.26 1.33
CA VAL A 197 5.22 -20.11 -0.10
C VAL A 197 4.21 -21.00 -0.78
N SER A 198 3.26 -20.41 -1.51
CA SER A 198 2.34 -21.19 -2.33
C SER A 198 3.18 -22.09 -3.24
N PHE A 199 2.80 -23.35 -3.40
CA PHE A 199 3.48 -24.27 -4.33
C PHE A 199 3.61 -23.65 -5.74
N LYS A 200 2.65 -22.81 -6.14
CA LYS A 200 2.72 -21.98 -7.36
C LYS A 200 3.81 -20.92 -7.35
N GLU A 201 4.09 -20.28 -6.22
CA GLU A 201 5.13 -19.26 -6.09
C GLU A 201 6.53 -19.88 -6.00
N ILE A 202 6.68 -21.06 -5.37
CA ILE A 202 7.91 -21.85 -5.42
C ILE A 202 8.17 -22.28 -6.87
N ILE A 203 7.17 -22.84 -7.54
CA ILE A 203 7.30 -23.28 -8.93
C ILE A 203 7.60 -22.08 -9.85
N SER A 204 6.92 -20.94 -9.64
CA SER A 204 7.18 -19.73 -10.43
C SER A 204 8.59 -19.22 -10.21
N THR A 205 9.06 -19.17 -8.96
CA THR A 205 10.44 -18.72 -8.65
C THR A 205 11.48 -19.70 -9.19
N LEU A 206 11.26 -21.01 -9.02
CA LEU A 206 12.10 -22.07 -9.57
C LEU A 206 12.16 -22.02 -11.10
N LEU A 207 11.02 -21.83 -11.78
CA LEU A 207 10.95 -21.67 -13.23
C LEU A 207 11.73 -20.44 -13.70
N THR A 208 11.60 -19.29 -13.02
CA THR A 208 12.40 -18.11 -13.34
C THR A 208 13.89 -18.33 -13.10
N VAL A 209 14.28 -18.99 -12.01
CA VAL A 209 15.70 -19.28 -11.73
C VAL A 209 16.27 -20.28 -12.74
N CYS A 210 15.54 -21.35 -13.07
CA CYS A 210 15.91 -22.31 -14.11
C CYS A 210 15.99 -21.66 -15.49
N PHE A 211 15.09 -20.73 -15.82
CA PHE A 211 15.14 -19.96 -17.07
C PHE A 211 16.39 -19.08 -17.14
N LEU A 212 16.72 -18.37 -16.05
CA LEU A 212 17.93 -17.55 -15.96
C LEU A 212 19.21 -18.38 -16.03
N LEU A 213 19.25 -19.53 -15.34
CA LEU A 213 20.37 -20.47 -15.41
C LEU A 213 20.49 -21.11 -16.80
N GLY A 214 19.37 -21.41 -17.46
CA GLY A 214 19.32 -21.90 -18.83
C GLY A 214 19.89 -20.89 -19.82
N ILE A 215 19.53 -19.61 -19.68
CA ILE A 215 20.12 -18.51 -20.45
C ILE A 215 21.62 -18.41 -20.17
N LEU A 216 22.04 -18.46 -18.90
CA LEU A 216 23.45 -18.39 -18.52
C LEU A 216 24.27 -19.55 -19.12
N CYS A 217 23.78 -20.79 -19.02
CA CYS A 217 24.41 -21.97 -19.61
C CYS A 217 24.46 -21.91 -21.13
N PHE A 218 23.38 -21.45 -21.78
CA PHE A 218 23.36 -21.21 -23.22
C PHE A 218 24.36 -20.13 -23.64
N CYS A 219 24.52 -19.06 -22.85
CA CYS A 219 25.55 -18.05 -23.08
C CYS A 219 26.97 -18.62 -23.00
N VAL A 220 27.23 -19.46 -21.98
CA VAL A 220 28.54 -20.11 -21.79
C VAL A 220 28.82 -21.09 -22.92
N PHE A 221 27.81 -21.83 -23.37
CA PHE A 221 27.89 -22.72 -24.53
C PHE A 221 28.19 -21.98 -25.84
N LEU A 222 27.57 -20.81 -26.06
CA LEU A 222 27.87 -19.99 -27.24
C LEU A 222 29.29 -19.40 -27.20
N ASN A 223 29.83 -19.08 -26.01
CA ASN A 223 31.25 -18.69 -25.86
C ASN A 223 32.21 -19.85 -26.17
N PHE A 224 31.82 -21.09 -25.89
CA PHE A 224 32.66 -22.27 -26.12
C PHE A 224 32.73 -22.67 -27.61
N THR A 225 31.74 -22.28 -28.43
CA THR A 225 31.63 -22.70 -29.84
C THR A 225 32.35 -21.80 -30.84
N GLY A 226 33.05 -20.75 -30.38
CA GLY A 226 34.15 -20.11 -31.12
C GLY A 226 33.87 -19.54 -32.51
N LYS A 227 32.61 -19.36 -32.94
CA LYS A 227 32.27 -18.82 -34.27
C LYS A 227 31.94 -17.33 -34.21
N THR A 228 32.93 -16.48 -34.46
CA THR A 228 32.80 -15.01 -34.54
C THR A 228 31.82 -14.57 -35.63
N ASN A 229 30.57 -14.35 -35.23
CA ASN A 229 29.52 -13.69 -36.02
C ASN A 229 29.03 -12.43 -35.28
N ASN A 230 28.51 -11.44 -36.02
CA ASN A 230 27.88 -10.23 -35.47
C ASN A 230 26.78 -10.53 -34.44
N TYR A 231 26.15 -11.71 -34.50
CA TYR A 231 25.18 -12.17 -33.49
C TYR A 231 25.81 -12.42 -32.11
N ILE A 232 27.05 -12.90 -32.05
CA ILE A 232 27.76 -13.12 -30.77
C ILE A 232 28.11 -11.79 -30.12
N SER A 233 28.51 -10.76 -30.90
CA SER A 233 28.81 -9.43 -30.34
C SER A 233 27.56 -8.73 -29.81
N LEU A 234 26.43 -8.80 -30.53
CA LEU A 234 25.13 -8.31 -30.05
C LEU A 234 24.68 -9.03 -28.77
N PHE A 235 24.81 -10.35 -28.74
CA PHE A 235 24.45 -11.15 -27.58
C PHE A 235 25.35 -10.85 -26.37
N ASN A 236 26.65 -10.64 -26.57
CA ASN A 236 27.57 -10.24 -25.52
C ASN A 236 27.25 -8.85 -24.97
N LYS A 237 26.86 -7.88 -25.81
CA LYS A 237 26.37 -6.57 -25.37
C LYS A 237 25.11 -6.72 -24.51
N PHE A 238 24.10 -7.43 -25.01
CA PHE A 238 22.87 -7.72 -24.25
C PHE A 238 23.17 -8.36 -22.90
N LYS A 239 23.99 -9.42 -22.86
CA LYS A 239 24.37 -10.15 -21.65
C LYS A 239 25.05 -9.22 -20.64
N THR A 240 26.01 -8.42 -21.11
CA THR A 240 26.76 -7.50 -20.25
C THR A 240 25.84 -6.45 -19.65
N SER A 241 24.97 -5.83 -20.47
CA SER A 241 23.97 -4.86 -20.00
C SER A 241 22.98 -5.48 -19.02
N PHE A 242 22.44 -6.67 -19.32
CA PHE A 242 21.48 -7.34 -18.45
C PHE A 242 22.08 -7.67 -17.07
N ILE A 243 23.29 -8.26 -17.05
CA ILE A 243 24.00 -8.58 -15.81
C ILE A 243 24.32 -7.31 -15.03
N ALA A 244 24.77 -6.25 -15.69
CA ALA A 244 25.08 -4.97 -15.06
C ALA A 244 23.85 -4.35 -14.39
N ILE A 245 22.73 -4.20 -15.12
CA ILE A 245 21.48 -3.64 -14.59
C ILE A 245 20.99 -4.46 -13.38
N THR A 246 21.05 -5.79 -13.49
CA THR A 246 20.58 -6.69 -12.42
C THR A 246 21.46 -6.60 -11.18
N LEU A 247 22.78 -6.71 -11.33
CA LEU A 247 23.73 -6.67 -10.22
C LEU A 247 23.76 -5.31 -9.52
N GLU A 248 23.56 -4.22 -10.25
CA GLU A 248 23.49 -2.89 -9.67
C GLU A 248 22.19 -2.70 -8.88
N SER A 249 21.07 -3.20 -9.39
CA SER A 249 19.75 -2.88 -8.84
C SER A 249 19.34 -3.70 -7.62
N PHE A 250 19.74 -4.97 -7.55
CA PHE A 250 19.36 -5.86 -6.45
C PHE A 250 19.82 -5.35 -5.07
N PRO A 251 21.07 -4.86 -4.89
CA PRO A 251 21.50 -4.25 -3.63
C PRO A 251 20.62 -3.09 -3.19
N PHE A 252 20.25 -2.19 -4.12
CA PHE A 252 19.43 -1.04 -3.77
C PHE A 252 17.97 -1.40 -3.48
N ILE A 253 17.40 -2.37 -4.21
CA ILE A 253 16.08 -2.91 -3.90
C ILE A 253 16.09 -3.53 -2.51
N LEU A 254 17.12 -4.31 -2.18
CA LEU A 254 17.27 -4.94 -0.87
C LEU A 254 17.34 -3.88 0.25
N ILE A 255 18.17 -2.86 0.08
CA ILE A 255 18.30 -1.74 1.04
C ILE A 255 16.97 -0.98 1.16
N GLY A 256 16.31 -0.67 0.05
CA GLY A 256 15.02 0.02 0.02
C GLY A 256 13.94 -0.78 0.75
N SER A 257 13.84 -2.07 0.48
CA SER A 257 12.94 -3.01 1.17
C SER A 257 13.25 -3.12 2.66
N PHE A 258 14.53 -3.14 3.04
CA PHE A 258 14.97 -3.20 4.43
C PHE A 258 14.58 -1.95 5.22
N ILE A 259 14.87 -0.77 4.66
CA ILE A 259 14.48 0.51 5.26
C ILE A 259 12.96 0.61 5.32
N ALA A 260 12.24 0.21 4.26
CA ALA A 260 10.79 0.18 4.26
C ALA A 260 10.24 -0.68 5.41
N ALA A 261 10.78 -1.88 5.62
CA ALA A 261 10.39 -2.78 6.70
C ALA A 261 10.70 -2.19 8.09
N ILE A 262 11.85 -1.53 8.26
CA ILE A 262 12.19 -0.81 9.50
C ILE A 262 11.18 0.30 9.76
N ILE A 263 10.89 1.14 8.78
CA ILE A 263 9.92 2.24 8.92
C ILE A 263 8.55 1.69 9.28
N GLN A 264 8.12 0.61 8.63
CA GLN A 264 6.83 -0.02 8.90
C GLN A 264 6.72 -0.57 10.33
N ILE A 265 7.79 -1.16 10.87
CA ILE A 265 7.79 -1.87 12.15
C ILE A 265 8.17 -0.97 13.34
N PHE A 266 9.19 -0.14 13.19
CA PHE A 266 9.77 0.64 14.29
C PHE A 266 9.18 2.06 14.41
N ILE A 267 8.66 2.64 13.32
CA ILE A 267 8.16 4.02 13.36
C ILE A 267 6.65 4.03 13.59
N PRO A 268 6.15 4.64 14.69
CA PRO A 268 4.72 4.73 14.95
C PRO A 268 4.06 5.75 14.01
N ASP A 269 2.83 5.44 13.58
CA ASP A 269 2.03 6.24 12.65
C ASP A 269 1.84 7.70 13.15
N THR A 270 1.82 7.90 14.48
CA THR A 270 1.61 9.20 15.13
C THR A 270 2.79 10.16 14.99
N TRP A 271 4.03 9.67 14.82
CA TRP A 271 5.21 10.51 14.62
C TRP A 271 5.20 11.16 13.23
N ILE A 272 4.92 10.35 12.22
CA ILE A 272 4.87 10.77 10.82
C ILE A 272 3.71 11.75 10.60
N TYR A 273 2.56 11.46 11.21
CA TYR A 273 1.35 12.30 11.11
C TYR A 273 1.54 13.72 11.65
N LYS A 274 2.30 13.90 12.74
CA LYS A 274 2.55 15.23 13.34
C LYS A 274 3.47 16.12 12.50
N ILE A 275 4.41 15.53 11.76
CA ILE A 275 5.37 16.28 10.93
C ILE A 275 4.75 16.71 9.59
N LEU A 276 3.88 15.88 9.00
CA LEU A 276 3.52 16.01 7.57
C LEU A 276 2.13 16.59 7.28
N ARG A 277 1.33 16.97 8.30
CA ARG A 277 -0.02 17.53 8.10
C ARG A 277 -0.07 19.05 7.89
N ARG A 278 1.08 19.73 7.78
CA ARG A 278 1.12 21.13 7.33
C ARG A 278 0.82 21.18 5.83
N ASN A 279 0.13 22.25 5.39
CA ASN A 279 -0.32 22.58 4.03
C ASN A 279 0.32 21.76 2.89
N LYS A 280 -0.45 21.36 1.86
CA LYS A 280 0.00 20.55 0.70
C LYS A 280 1.40 20.92 0.19
N LEU A 281 1.69 22.21 0.06
CA LEU A 281 3.03 22.70 -0.34
C LEU A 281 4.14 22.31 0.64
N VAL A 282 3.93 22.53 1.94
CA VAL A 282 4.90 22.17 2.98
C VAL A 282 5.16 20.67 2.97
N SER A 283 4.09 19.86 2.86
CA SER A 283 4.20 18.41 2.79
C SER A 283 4.99 17.94 1.54
N SER A 284 4.78 18.57 0.38
CA SER A 284 5.58 18.31 -0.83
C SER A 284 7.05 18.70 -0.66
N ILE A 285 7.34 19.87 -0.09
CA ILE A 285 8.72 20.32 0.19
C ILE A 285 9.39 19.36 1.18
N SER A 286 8.70 18.96 2.24
CA SER A 286 9.22 17.97 3.20
C SER A 286 9.52 16.63 2.52
N GLY A 287 8.66 16.17 1.61
CA GLY A 287 8.91 14.97 0.80
C GLY A 287 10.16 15.09 -0.07
N ALA A 288 10.35 16.21 -0.76
CA ALA A 288 11.55 16.44 -1.57
C ALA A 288 12.83 16.49 -0.71
N LEU A 289 12.78 17.14 0.46
CA LEU A 289 13.90 17.19 1.41
C LEU A 289 14.21 15.81 2.02
N LEU A 290 13.20 14.97 2.23
CA LEU A 290 13.43 13.58 2.65
C LEU A 290 14.27 12.79 1.63
N GLY A 291 14.20 13.14 0.34
CA GLY A 291 15.08 12.56 -0.68
C GLY A 291 16.57 12.83 -0.43
N VAL A 292 16.89 13.98 0.16
CA VAL A 292 18.26 14.33 0.55
C VAL A 292 18.70 13.49 1.75
N VAL A 293 17.79 13.25 2.69
CA VAL A 293 18.05 12.48 3.92
C VAL A 293 18.18 10.98 3.65
N PHE A 294 17.35 10.46 2.74
CA PHE A 294 17.35 9.06 2.32
C PHE A 294 17.74 8.97 0.84
N PRO A 295 19.04 9.13 0.51
CA PRO A 295 19.51 9.11 -0.87
C PRO A 295 19.54 7.68 -1.40
N ILE A 296 18.35 7.16 -1.74
CA ILE A 296 18.19 5.85 -2.33
C ILE A 296 18.11 6.02 -3.83
N CYS A 297 18.66 5.07 -4.59
CA CYS A 297 18.45 5.04 -6.03
C CYS A 297 16.95 4.86 -6.33
N ASP A 298 16.58 5.17 -7.57
CA ASP A 298 15.23 4.99 -8.09
C ASP A 298 14.64 3.59 -7.83
N CYS A 299 15.43 2.53 -8.00
CA CYS A 299 15.00 1.15 -7.73
C CYS A 299 14.59 0.90 -6.25
N GLY A 300 15.33 1.46 -5.29
CA GLY A 300 15.01 1.29 -3.87
C GLY A 300 13.97 2.29 -3.35
N THR A 301 13.73 3.37 -4.10
CA THR A 301 12.81 4.44 -3.70
C THR A 301 11.35 3.99 -3.74
N ILE A 302 10.97 3.12 -4.68
CA ILE A 302 9.58 2.63 -4.83
C ILE A 302 9.07 1.85 -3.60
N PRO A 303 9.73 0.75 -3.16
CA PRO A 303 9.28 0.01 -1.97
C PRO A 303 9.30 0.87 -0.70
N LEU A 304 10.27 1.78 -0.55
CA LEU A 304 10.30 2.72 0.55
C LEU A 304 9.13 3.71 0.52
N ALA A 305 8.89 4.34 -0.62
CA ALA A 305 7.78 5.26 -0.83
C ALA A 305 6.42 4.58 -0.57
N PHE A 306 6.30 3.33 -0.99
CA PHE A 306 5.12 2.53 -0.72
C PHE A 306 4.96 2.24 0.79
N GLY A 307 6.04 1.93 1.50
CA GLY A 307 6.03 1.81 2.96
C GLY A 307 5.62 3.09 3.68
N LEU A 308 6.11 4.24 3.22
CA LEU A 308 5.70 5.56 3.70
C LEU A 308 4.20 5.81 3.46
N LEU A 309 3.70 5.49 2.27
CA LEU A 309 2.27 5.60 1.94
C LEU A 309 1.42 4.70 2.87
N ASN A 310 1.92 3.53 3.23
CA ASN A 310 1.26 2.65 4.18
C ASN A 310 1.20 3.21 5.61
N LYS A 311 2.19 3.99 6.01
CA LYS A 311 2.23 4.76 7.26
C LYS A 311 1.39 6.04 7.24
N GLN A 312 0.44 6.14 6.31
CA GLN A 312 -0.47 7.28 6.18
C GLN A 312 0.25 8.61 5.88
N VAL A 313 1.47 8.56 5.32
CA VAL A 313 2.13 9.75 4.77
C VAL A 313 1.26 10.35 3.67
N PRO A 314 1.05 11.68 3.64
CA PRO A 314 0.31 12.32 2.56
C PRO A 314 0.90 11.99 1.19
N LEU A 315 0.04 11.68 0.22
CA LEU A 315 0.44 11.25 -1.12
C LEU A 315 1.43 12.22 -1.80
N ASN A 316 1.20 13.52 -1.67
CA ASN A 316 2.05 14.55 -2.24
C ASN A 316 3.47 14.52 -1.63
N ALA A 317 3.64 14.24 -0.33
CA ALA A 317 4.97 14.02 0.23
C ALA A 317 5.63 12.75 -0.33
N VAL A 318 4.88 11.66 -0.49
CA VAL A 318 5.39 10.40 -1.05
C VAL A 318 5.83 10.59 -2.50
N VAL A 319 5.01 11.21 -3.34
CA VAL A 319 5.32 11.48 -4.76
C VAL A 319 6.51 12.42 -4.88
N ALA A 320 6.59 13.48 -4.06
CA ALA A 320 7.73 14.38 -4.05
C ALA A 320 9.02 13.66 -3.66
N PHE A 321 8.96 12.78 -2.66
CA PHE A 321 10.08 11.92 -2.26
C PHE A 321 10.50 10.98 -3.41
N MET A 322 9.55 10.32 -4.06
CA MET A 322 9.80 9.39 -5.17
C MET A 322 10.55 10.04 -6.33
N LEU A 323 10.16 11.27 -6.69
CA LEU A 323 10.76 12.01 -7.80
C LEU A 323 12.08 12.68 -7.41
N ALA A 324 12.19 13.18 -6.18
CA ALA A 324 13.36 13.93 -5.74
C ALA A 324 14.53 13.03 -5.33
N SER A 325 14.29 11.89 -4.66
CA SER A 325 15.33 11.01 -4.11
C SER A 325 16.42 10.63 -5.12
N PRO A 326 16.10 10.19 -6.36
CA PRO A 326 17.12 9.85 -7.36
C PRO A 326 17.92 11.07 -7.87
N ILE A 327 17.29 12.25 -7.89
CA ILE A 327 17.90 13.50 -8.38
C ILE A 327 18.88 14.08 -7.36
N VAL A 328 18.52 14.05 -6.08
CA VAL A 328 19.32 14.63 -4.99
C VAL A 328 20.28 13.61 -4.37
N ASN A 329 20.35 12.40 -4.92
CA ASN A 329 21.26 11.36 -4.49
C ASN A 329 22.72 11.85 -4.64
N PRO A 330 23.55 11.86 -3.57
CA PRO A 330 24.93 12.31 -3.60
C PRO A 330 25.77 11.61 -4.67
N ILE A 331 25.54 10.32 -4.91
CA ILE A 331 26.29 9.56 -5.93
C ILE A 331 25.96 10.12 -7.33
N SER A 332 24.69 10.47 -7.56
CA SER A 332 24.23 11.06 -8.82
C SER A 332 24.72 12.50 -9.02
N ILE A 333 24.73 13.30 -7.95
CA ILE A 333 25.27 14.67 -7.96
C ILE A 333 26.77 14.64 -8.27
N ILE A 334 27.53 13.78 -7.58
CA ILE A 334 28.98 13.62 -7.79
C ILE A 334 29.26 13.10 -9.19
N SER A 335 28.49 12.13 -9.70
CA SER A 335 28.67 11.62 -11.06
C SER A 335 28.42 12.71 -12.11
N THR A 336 27.41 13.56 -11.91
CA THR A 336 27.16 14.72 -12.78
C THR A 336 28.32 15.71 -12.73
N MET A 337 28.84 16.00 -11.55
CA MET A 337 29.95 16.92 -11.37
C MET A 337 31.23 16.41 -12.04
N TYR A 338 31.49 15.10 -11.99
CA TYR A 338 32.64 14.49 -12.64
C TYR A 338 32.47 14.38 -14.16
N ALA A 339 31.28 13.97 -14.63
CA ALA A 339 30.98 13.93 -16.05
C ALA A 339 31.07 15.33 -16.67
N PHE A 340 30.49 16.34 -16.03
CA PHE A 340 30.49 17.73 -16.51
C PHE A 340 31.50 18.60 -15.75
N SER A 341 32.76 18.13 -15.63
CA SER A 341 33.86 18.81 -14.94
C SER A 341 34.02 20.28 -15.35
N ASP A 342 33.84 20.55 -16.65
CA ASP A 342 34.07 21.85 -17.27
C ASP A 342 32.86 22.78 -17.12
N ASN A 343 31.67 22.23 -16.82
CA ASN A 343 30.44 22.99 -16.70
C ASN A 343 29.60 22.53 -15.49
N LYS A 344 30.01 22.99 -14.31
CA LYS A 344 29.32 22.72 -13.03
C LYS A 344 27.86 23.20 -13.00
N SER A 345 27.46 24.12 -13.89
CA SER A 345 26.06 24.57 -13.96
C SER A 345 25.10 23.42 -14.27
N MET A 346 25.55 22.39 -14.99
CA MET A 346 24.75 21.20 -15.31
C MET A 346 24.24 20.48 -14.05
N MET A 347 25.10 20.39 -13.03
CA MET A 347 24.75 19.77 -11.75
C MET A 347 23.70 20.60 -10.99
N PHE A 348 23.86 21.92 -10.94
CA PHE A 348 22.89 22.81 -10.30
C PHE A 348 21.54 22.82 -11.02
N TYR A 349 21.53 22.83 -12.35
CA TYR A 349 20.30 22.74 -13.14
C TYR A 349 19.60 21.40 -12.95
N ARG A 350 20.35 20.27 -12.98
CA ARG A 350 19.78 18.94 -12.74
C ARG A 350 19.05 18.88 -11.39
N VAL A 351 19.73 19.30 -10.31
CA VAL A 351 19.17 19.27 -8.96
C VAL A 351 18.02 20.27 -8.81
N GLY A 352 18.22 21.53 -9.21
CA GLY A 352 17.23 22.59 -9.05
C GLY A 352 15.94 22.33 -9.84
N ILE A 353 16.08 22.01 -11.14
CA ILE A 353 14.92 21.68 -11.99
C ILE A 353 14.25 20.41 -11.50
N GLY A 354 15.04 19.37 -11.15
CA GLY A 354 14.46 18.11 -10.72
C GLY A 354 13.66 18.24 -9.41
N VAL A 355 14.18 18.96 -8.42
CA VAL A 355 13.43 19.23 -7.18
C VAL A 355 12.16 20.06 -7.47
N PHE A 356 12.26 21.05 -8.36
CA PHE A 356 11.11 21.86 -8.74
C PHE A 356 10.01 21.04 -9.45
N VAL A 357 10.38 20.20 -10.43
CA VAL A 357 9.47 19.26 -11.10
C VAL A 357 8.82 18.33 -10.07
N ALA A 358 9.59 17.77 -9.14
CA ALA A 358 9.07 16.88 -8.09
C ALA A 358 7.99 17.56 -7.24
N ILE A 359 8.20 18.81 -6.83
CA ILE A 359 7.22 19.59 -6.05
C ILE A 359 5.97 19.85 -6.88
N VAL A 360 6.11 20.36 -8.11
CA VAL A 360 4.96 20.71 -8.97
C VAL A 360 4.11 19.47 -9.29
N VAL A 361 4.75 18.37 -9.71
CA VAL A 361 4.04 17.11 -10.00
C VAL A 361 3.33 16.57 -8.77
N SER A 362 3.98 16.62 -7.60
CA SER A 362 3.36 16.16 -6.36
C SER A 362 2.12 16.97 -5.95
N LEU A 363 2.09 18.27 -6.25
CA LEU A 363 0.95 19.14 -6.01
C LEU A 363 -0.20 18.84 -6.96
N ILE A 364 0.11 18.60 -8.25
CA ILE A 364 -0.87 18.19 -9.25
C ILE A 364 -1.57 16.88 -8.82
N LEU A 365 -0.79 15.90 -8.37
CA LEU A 365 -1.30 14.61 -7.95
C LEU A 365 -1.92 14.60 -6.53
N SER A 366 -1.82 15.70 -5.78
CA SER A 366 -2.32 15.80 -4.39
C SER A 366 -3.83 15.61 -4.23
N SER A 367 -4.59 15.67 -5.32
CA SER A 367 -6.05 15.55 -5.32
C SER A 367 -6.54 14.09 -5.32
N TYR A 368 -5.65 13.12 -5.52
CA TYR A 368 -6.00 11.71 -5.52
C TYR A 368 -6.22 11.15 -4.11
N LYS A 369 -7.27 10.33 -3.95
CA LYS A 369 -7.51 9.56 -2.73
C LYS A 369 -6.72 8.26 -2.77
N ARG A 370 -6.25 7.78 -1.61
CA ARG A 370 -5.43 6.58 -1.49
C ARG A 370 -6.09 5.32 -2.10
N GLU A 371 -7.40 5.16 -1.92
CA GLU A 371 -8.18 4.04 -2.48
C GLU A 371 -8.12 3.99 -4.01
N ASP A 372 -7.96 5.14 -4.68
CA ASP A 372 -7.94 5.24 -6.14
C ASP A 372 -6.53 4.98 -6.73
N ILE A 373 -5.52 4.83 -5.87
CA ILE A 373 -4.10 4.84 -6.24
C ILE A 373 -3.44 3.49 -6.01
N VAL A 374 -3.67 2.87 -4.85
CA VAL A 374 -3.01 1.62 -4.45
C VAL A 374 -3.80 0.43 -4.96
N LEU A 375 -3.11 -0.64 -5.37
CA LEU A 375 -3.77 -1.90 -5.75
C LEU A 375 -4.56 -2.47 -4.56
N ASN A 376 -5.83 -2.85 -4.78
CA ASN A 376 -6.71 -3.40 -3.74
C ASN A 376 -6.14 -4.69 -3.09
N ASN A 377 -5.27 -5.41 -3.81
CA ASN A 377 -4.55 -6.56 -3.28
C ASN A 377 -3.51 -6.20 -2.21
N TYR A 378 -3.24 -4.92 -1.95
CA TYR A 378 -2.29 -4.47 -0.92
C TYR A 378 -2.97 -3.94 0.34
N SER A 379 -4.25 -3.55 0.28
CA SER A 379 -5.07 -3.37 1.49
C SER A 379 -5.34 -4.70 2.21
N ALA A 380 -5.14 -5.84 1.52
CA ALA A 380 -5.27 -7.19 2.06
C ALA A 380 -3.93 -7.97 2.16
N VAL A 381 -2.79 -7.34 1.84
CA VAL A 381 -1.44 -7.95 1.93
C VAL A 381 -0.50 -7.05 2.74
N CYS A 382 -0.98 -6.57 3.89
CA CYS A 382 -0.22 -6.90 5.09
C CYS A 382 -0.94 -8.06 5.76
N ASP A 383 -0.62 -9.26 5.29
CA ASP A 383 -0.78 -10.51 6.05
C ASP A 383 0.31 -10.60 7.16
N CYS A 384 0.88 -9.44 7.47
CA CYS A 384 1.77 -9.18 8.56
C CYS A 384 0.88 -8.70 9.72
N SER A 385 0.70 -9.53 10.73
CA SER A 385 0.21 -9.12 12.06
C SER A 385 1.12 -8.07 12.74
N LEU A 386 2.13 -7.56 12.01
CA LEU A 386 3.18 -6.61 12.37
C LEU A 386 2.76 -5.14 12.43
N CYS A 387 1.59 -4.78 11.90
CA CYS A 387 1.16 -3.38 11.80
C CYS A 387 -0.02 -3.00 12.71
N SER A 388 -0.50 -3.91 13.58
CA SER A 388 -1.48 -3.56 14.61
C SER A 388 -0.80 -2.84 15.79
N GLU A 389 -1.56 -2.07 16.57
CA GLU A 389 -1.05 -1.40 17.78
C GLU A 389 -0.43 -2.37 18.82
N GLU A 390 -0.67 -3.68 18.66
CA GLU A 390 -0.08 -4.77 19.45
C GLU A 390 1.44 -4.95 19.23
N PHE A 391 2.03 -4.40 18.15
CA PHE A 391 3.47 -4.50 17.88
C PHE A 391 4.33 -3.53 18.68
N LYS A 392 3.74 -2.53 19.37
CA LYS A 392 4.51 -1.60 20.22
C LYS A 392 5.21 -2.34 21.37
N ASN A 393 4.60 -3.41 21.88
CA ASN A 393 5.00 -4.13 23.10
C ASN A 393 5.78 -5.43 22.86
N LEU A 394 6.20 -5.74 21.63
CA LEU A 394 7.02 -6.93 21.35
C LEU A 394 8.50 -6.70 21.68
N GLU A 395 9.18 -7.77 22.04
CA GLU A 395 10.61 -7.76 22.27
C GLU A 395 11.37 -7.33 21.00
N PHE A 396 12.48 -6.61 21.19
CA PHE A 396 13.30 -6.10 20.09
C PHE A 396 13.70 -7.20 19.08
N ARG A 397 13.91 -8.43 19.56
CA ARG A 397 14.25 -9.59 18.72
C ARG A 397 13.15 -9.98 17.74
N GLU A 398 11.88 -9.87 18.15
CA GLU A 398 10.74 -10.19 17.29
C GLU A 398 10.50 -9.09 16.26
N LYS A 399 10.72 -7.82 16.64
CA LYS A 399 10.72 -6.69 15.70
C LYS A 399 11.82 -6.85 14.65
N LEU A 400 13.04 -7.23 15.06
CA LEU A 400 14.13 -7.53 14.13
C LEU A 400 13.78 -8.68 13.18
N LYS A 401 13.23 -9.78 13.69
CA LYS A 401 12.79 -10.91 12.85
C LYS A 401 11.73 -10.46 11.84
N GLY A 402 10.79 -9.62 12.27
CA GLY A 402 9.80 -8.98 11.41
C GLY A 402 10.41 -8.16 10.28
N VAL A 403 11.48 -7.41 10.57
CA VAL A 403 12.20 -6.63 9.54
C VAL A 403 12.78 -7.56 8.48
N PHE A 404 13.46 -8.65 8.86
CA PHE A 404 14.04 -9.57 7.88
C PHE A 404 12.99 -10.28 7.02
N ILE A 405 11.87 -10.70 7.61
CA ILE A 405 10.76 -11.32 6.87
C ILE A 405 10.15 -10.31 5.89
N GLY A 406 9.78 -9.12 6.39
CA GLY A 406 9.19 -8.07 5.55
C GLY A 406 10.14 -7.63 4.43
N THR A 407 11.45 -7.57 4.71
CA THR A 407 12.47 -7.29 3.70
C THR A 407 12.48 -8.36 2.60
N GLY A 408 12.43 -9.64 2.98
CA GLY A 408 12.43 -10.76 2.04
C GLY A 408 11.20 -10.76 1.13
N ASP A 409 10.01 -10.60 1.70
CA ASP A 409 8.75 -10.55 0.96
C ASP A 409 8.74 -9.39 -0.05
N GLU A 410 9.19 -8.22 0.39
CA GLU A 410 9.25 -7.02 -0.45
C GLU A 410 10.31 -7.14 -1.54
N PHE A 411 11.50 -7.66 -1.22
CA PHE A 411 12.56 -7.92 -2.18
C PHE A 411 12.10 -8.89 -3.28
N ILE A 412 11.49 -10.02 -2.93
CA ILE A 412 11.01 -11.02 -3.90
C ILE A 412 9.92 -10.41 -4.79
N ARG A 413 9.02 -9.61 -4.22
CA ARG A 413 7.96 -8.93 -4.96
C ARG A 413 8.53 -8.01 -6.03
N VAL A 414 9.42 -7.10 -5.64
CA VAL A 414 10.03 -6.12 -6.56
C VAL A 414 10.92 -6.80 -7.60
N SER A 415 11.68 -7.81 -7.20
CA SER A 415 12.66 -8.47 -8.08
C SER A 415 12.03 -9.08 -9.32
N LYS A 416 10.78 -9.58 -9.25
CA LYS A 416 10.05 -10.12 -10.41
C LYS A 416 9.84 -9.06 -11.50
N TYR A 417 9.41 -7.86 -11.09
CA TYR A 417 9.25 -6.72 -12.00
C TYR A 417 10.60 -6.24 -12.53
N MET A 418 11.62 -6.28 -11.67
CA MET A 418 12.94 -5.82 -12.03
C MET A 418 13.63 -6.69 -13.08
N ILE A 419 13.45 -8.01 -13.03
CA ILE A 419 14.00 -8.92 -14.05
C ILE A 419 13.37 -8.63 -15.42
N ILE A 420 12.05 -8.43 -15.47
CA ILE A 420 11.34 -8.08 -16.72
C ILE A 420 11.87 -6.76 -17.27
N ALA A 421 12.03 -5.76 -16.39
CA ALA A 421 12.57 -4.48 -16.76
C ALA A 421 14.03 -4.55 -17.25
N ALA A 422 14.88 -5.34 -16.60
CA ALA A 422 16.29 -5.49 -16.97
C ALA A 422 16.45 -6.13 -18.36
N ILE A 423 15.60 -7.12 -18.70
CA ILE A 423 15.57 -7.72 -20.04
C ILE A 423 15.18 -6.68 -21.09
N LEU A 424 14.13 -5.90 -20.82
CA LEU A 424 13.67 -4.89 -21.78
C LEU A 424 14.69 -3.75 -21.93
N GLY A 425 15.26 -3.26 -20.82
CA GLY A 425 16.31 -2.24 -20.84
C GLY A 425 17.57 -2.68 -21.57
N SER A 426 18.02 -3.93 -21.39
CA SER A 426 19.19 -4.42 -22.11
C SER A 426 18.95 -4.62 -23.61
N ILE A 427 17.70 -4.81 -24.06
CA ILE A 427 17.34 -4.79 -25.48
C ILE A 427 17.45 -3.36 -26.02
N PHE A 428 16.91 -2.36 -25.31
CA PHE A 428 16.99 -0.97 -25.77
C PHE A 428 18.43 -0.44 -25.83
N GLN A 429 19.33 -0.93 -24.98
CA GLN A 429 20.76 -0.59 -25.04
C GLN A 429 21.51 -1.15 -26.26
N LEU A 430 20.88 -2.02 -27.06
CA LEU A 430 21.44 -2.46 -28.35
C LEU A 430 21.30 -1.39 -29.44
N ILE A 431 20.43 -0.40 -29.24
CA ILE A 431 20.17 0.68 -30.19
C ILE A 431 21.30 1.71 -30.12
N ASP A 432 21.89 2.05 -31.26
CA ASP A 432 22.87 3.14 -31.35
C ASP A 432 22.16 4.50 -31.35
N ALA A 433 21.98 5.04 -30.16
CA ALA A 433 21.29 6.31 -29.93
C ALA A 433 21.99 7.52 -30.56
N SER A 434 23.31 7.46 -30.80
CA SER A 434 24.07 8.57 -31.38
C SER A 434 23.70 8.79 -32.85
N THR A 435 23.65 7.71 -33.62
CA THR A 435 23.23 7.74 -35.03
C THR A 435 21.78 8.21 -35.21
N LEU A 436 20.89 7.81 -34.29
CA LEU A 436 19.51 8.29 -34.28
C LEU A 436 19.43 9.79 -33.99
N ALA A 437 20.24 10.30 -33.06
CA ALA A 437 20.27 11.72 -32.71
C ALA A 437 20.71 12.59 -33.90
N GLU A 438 21.71 12.15 -34.66
CA GLU A 438 22.23 12.85 -35.84
C GLU A 438 21.21 12.88 -37.00
N SER A 439 20.35 11.87 -37.09
CA SER A 439 19.32 11.77 -38.14
C SER A 439 18.07 12.65 -37.92
N LEU A 440 17.95 13.27 -36.73
CA LEU A 440 16.77 14.06 -36.39
C LEU A 440 16.78 15.43 -37.07
N LYS A 441 15.60 15.87 -37.50
CA LYS A 441 15.40 17.24 -37.98
C LYS A 441 15.69 18.23 -36.86
N GLU A 442 16.43 19.28 -37.21
CA GLU A 442 16.76 20.38 -36.30
C GLU A 442 15.48 20.99 -35.70
N GLY A 443 15.42 21.04 -34.37
CA GLY A 443 14.31 21.65 -33.65
C GLY A 443 14.41 21.43 -32.15
N LYS A 444 14.34 22.51 -31.36
CA LYS A 444 14.46 22.46 -29.89
C LYS A 444 13.50 21.45 -29.25
N ILE A 445 12.22 21.51 -29.63
CA ILE A 445 11.18 20.59 -29.12
C ILE A 445 11.52 19.14 -29.50
N THR A 446 11.91 18.90 -30.75
CA THR A 446 12.28 17.58 -31.26
C THR A 446 13.42 16.96 -30.46
N TYR A 447 14.51 17.72 -30.21
CA TYR A 447 15.63 17.22 -29.43
C TYR A 447 15.28 16.97 -27.96
N ILE A 448 14.47 17.83 -27.32
CA ILE A 448 14.02 17.61 -25.94
C ILE A 448 13.18 16.32 -25.86
N LEU A 449 12.19 16.17 -26.75
CA LEU A 449 11.35 14.98 -26.79
C LEU A 449 12.15 13.71 -27.05
N PHE A 450 13.11 13.77 -27.99
CA PHE A 450 14.00 12.65 -28.27
C PHE A 450 14.84 12.27 -27.05
N MET A 451 15.48 13.25 -26.39
CA MET A 451 16.34 12.98 -25.23
C MET A 451 15.54 12.46 -24.02
N MET A 452 14.32 12.96 -23.80
CA MET A 452 13.43 12.42 -22.76
C MET A 452 12.99 10.98 -23.09
N ALA A 453 12.64 10.70 -24.35
CA ALA A 453 12.28 9.34 -24.78
C ALA A 453 13.48 8.39 -24.69
N LEU A 454 14.68 8.87 -25.05
CA LEU A 454 15.92 8.10 -24.95
C LEU A 454 16.23 7.75 -23.49
N ALA A 455 16.11 8.73 -22.58
CA ALA A 455 16.29 8.49 -21.14
C ALA A 455 15.32 7.42 -20.62
N PHE A 456 14.05 7.50 -21.04
CA PHE A 456 13.03 6.53 -20.65
C PHE A 456 13.35 5.10 -21.11
N LEU A 457 13.77 4.95 -22.37
CA LEU A 457 13.99 3.66 -23.02
C LEU A 457 15.30 3.00 -22.57
N LEU A 458 16.39 3.76 -22.44
CA LEU A 458 17.68 3.22 -22.03
C LEU A 458 17.67 2.75 -20.58
N SER A 459 16.78 3.31 -19.75
CA SER A 459 16.52 2.90 -18.35
C SER A 459 17.80 2.71 -17.54
N LEU A 460 18.76 3.61 -17.75
CA LEU A 460 20.06 3.58 -17.10
C LEU A 460 19.94 3.94 -15.62
N CYS A 461 20.99 3.66 -14.86
CA CYS A 461 21.05 4.08 -13.48
C CYS A 461 21.40 5.56 -13.40
N SER A 462 20.84 6.25 -12.41
CA SER A 462 20.98 7.70 -12.20
C SER A 462 22.42 8.22 -12.13
N THR A 463 23.39 7.33 -11.89
CA THR A 463 24.84 7.58 -11.88
C THR A 463 25.42 7.60 -13.30
N SER A 464 25.10 6.57 -14.09
CA SER A 464 25.53 6.36 -15.48
C SER A 464 24.89 7.35 -16.46
N ASP A 465 23.70 7.88 -16.14
CA ASP A 465 23.02 8.90 -16.94
C ASP A 465 23.91 10.10 -17.26
N ALA A 466 24.70 10.55 -16.29
CA ALA A 466 25.61 11.69 -16.45
C ALA A 466 26.65 11.47 -17.54
N PHE A 467 27.24 10.27 -17.60
CA PHE A 467 28.28 9.93 -18.57
C PHE A 467 27.70 9.75 -19.98
N VAL A 468 26.54 9.12 -20.08
CA VAL A 468 25.85 8.95 -21.37
C VAL A 468 25.40 10.30 -21.91
N ALA A 469 24.77 11.14 -21.08
CA ALA A 469 24.32 12.48 -21.47
C ALA A 469 25.46 13.37 -21.94
N LYS A 470 26.65 13.30 -21.30
CA LYS A 470 27.84 14.07 -21.73
C LYS A 470 28.21 13.77 -23.19
N GLY A 471 28.08 12.52 -23.64
CA GLY A 471 28.37 12.12 -25.01
C GLY A 471 27.54 12.86 -26.07
N PHE A 472 26.36 13.38 -25.70
CA PHE A 472 25.47 14.10 -26.59
C PHE A 472 25.66 15.62 -26.60
N MET A 473 26.55 16.17 -25.76
CA MET A 473 26.74 17.63 -25.61
C MET A 473 27.16 18.35 -26.89
N ASN A 474 27.80 17.64 -27.83
CA ASN A 474 28.22 18.19 -29.12
C ASN A 474 27.23 17.88 -30.26
N ILE A 475 26.17 17.13 -29.98
CA ILE A 475 25.20 16.64 -30.98
C ILE A 475 23.84 17.34 -30.80
N VAL A 476 23.40 17.51 -29.55
CA VAL A 476 22.08 18.07 -29.23
C VAL A 476 22.20 19.29 -28.30
N PRO A 477 21.21 20.20 -28.28
CA PRO A 477 21.24 21.39 -27.44
C PRO A 477 21.34 21.09 -25.94
N TYR A 478 21.90 22.04 -25.20
CA TYR A 478 22.08 21.97 -23.74
C TYR A 478 20.78 21.62 -22.99
N SER A 479 19.66 22.26 -23.35
CA SER A 479 18.34 21.99 -22.76
C SER A 479 17.86 20.55 -22.95
N SER A 480 18.24 19.91 -24.06
CA SER A 480 17.85 18.53 -24.37
C SER A 480 18.65 17.52 -23.56
N VAL A 481 19.95 17.78 -23.37
CA VAL A 481 20.80 17.00 -22.47
C VAL A 481 20.32 17.11 -21.02
N LEU A 482 19.91 18.32 -20.58
CA LEU A 482 19.25 18.50 -19.28
C LEU A 482 17.94 17.70 -19.19
N GLY A 483 17.17 17.63 -20.27
CA GLY A 483 15.97 16.80 -20.33
C GLY A 483 16.23 15.33 -20.05
N PHE A 484 17.33 14.80 -20.58
CA PHE A 484 17.78 13.44 -20.27
C PHE A 484 18.11 13.28 -18.78
N LEU A 485 18.92 14.20 -18.21
CA LEU A 485 19.40 14.13 -16.82
C LEU A 485 18.33 14.37 -15.75
N VAL A 486 17.25 15.10 -16.09
CA VAL A 486 16.14 15.37 -15.18
C VAL A 486 15.06 14.29 -15.32
N PHE A 487 14.67 13.94 -16.54
CA PHE A 487 13.55 13.02 -16.76
C PHE A 487 13.92 11.57 -16.45
N GLY A 488 15.09 11.09 -16.88
CA GLY A 488 15.52 9.69 -16.72
C GLY A 488 15.47 9.18 -15.27
N PRO A 489 16.12 9.86 -14.31
CA PRO A 489 16.09 9.43 -12.91
C PRO A 489 14.71 9.46 -12.25
N MET A 490 13.77 10.25 -12.79
CA MET A 490 12.41 10.34 -12.27
C MET A 490 11.50 9.26 -12.83
N ILE A 491 11.63 9.00 -14.14
CA ILE A 491 10.78 8.11 -14.92
C ILE A 491 11.62 7.41 -15.98
N ASP A 492 11.64 6.10 -15.88
CA ASP A 492 12.17 5.22 -16.92
C ASP A 492 11.32 3.96 -17.02
N MET A 493 11.66 3.11 -17.99
CA MET A 493 10.92 1.88 -18.24
C MET A 493 10.89 0.96 -17.00
N LYS A 494 12.04 0.81 -16.30
CA LYS A 494 12.12 -0.08 -15.13
C LYS A 494 11.25 0.42 -13.98
N ASN A 495 11.27 1.73 -13.70
CA ASN A 495 10.48 2.33 -12.64
C ASN A 495 8.99 2.19 -12.95
N VAL A 496 8.57 2.41 -14.20
CA VAL A 496 7.16 2.24 -14.60
C VAL A 496 6.69 0.80 -14.42
N ILE A 497 7.50 -0.19 -14.83
CA ILE A 497 7.17 -1.62 -14.64
C ILE A 497 7.08 -1.94 -13.15
N MET A 498 8.04 -1.46 -12.33
CA MET A 498 8.00 -1.66 -10.88
C MET A 498 6.78 -1.02 -10.21
N LEU A 499 6.36 0.17 -10.65
CA LEU A 499 5.16 0.83 -10.13
C LEU A 499 3.89 -0.01 -10.35
N THR A 500 3.82 -0.83 -11.39
CA THR A 500 2.68 -1.73 -11.62
C THR A 500 2.51 -2.79 -10.54
N GLY A 501 3.54 -3.06 -9.75
CA GLY A 501 3.46 -3.94 -8.58
C GLY A 501 2.77 -3.32 -7.36
N TYR A 502 2.57 -2.01 -7.34
CA TYR A 502 2.10 -1.24 -6.17
C TYR A 502 0.87 -0.39 -6.45
N PHE A 503 0.81 0.21 -7.64
CA PHE A 503 -0.13 1.25 -7.99
C PHE A 503 -1.08 0.80 -9.11
N LYS A 504 -2.31 1.33 -9.09
CA LYS A 504 -3.29 1.16 -10.16
C LYS A 504 -2.78 1.81 -11.44
N LYS A 505 -2.98 1.14 -12.59
CA LYS A 505 -2.57 1.62 -13.91
C LYS A 505 -3.01 3.05 -14.20
N ASN A 506 -4.23 3.42 -13.80
CA ASN A 506 -4.78 4.78 -13.99
C ASN A 506 -3.95 5.86 -13.27
N PHE A 507 -3.41 5.56 -12.09
CA PHE A 507 -2.53 6.46 -11.38
C PHE A 507 -1.17 6.54 -12.06
N ILE A 508 -0.59 5.40 -12.45
CA ILE A 508 0.73 5.33 -13.11
C ILE A 508 0.74 6.16 -14.39
N VAL A 509 -0.27 6.02 -15.25
CA VAL A 509 -0.36 6.79 -16.50
C VAL A 509 -0.37 8.29 -16.23
N LYS A 510 -1.14 8.73 -15.22
CA LYS A 510 -1.22 10.14 -14.85
C LYS A 510 0.05 10.65 -14.19
N TYR A 511 0.71 9.82 -13.39
CA TYR A 511 2.01 10.10 -12.80
C TYR A 511 3.05 10.34 -13.90
N VAL A 512 3.21 9.40 -14.82
CA VAL A 512 4.13 9.51 -15.96
C VAL A 512 3.81 10.73 -16.83
N ALA A 513 2.53 10.93 -17.19
CA ALA A 513 2.11 12.06 -18.00
C ALA A 513 2.38 13.41 -17.31
N SER A 514 2.16 13.50 -16.00
CA SER A 514 2.41 14.73 -15.24
C SER A 514 3.89 15.07 -15.21
N VAL A 515 4.76 14.07 -14.95
CA VAL A 515 6.22 14.29 -14.97
C VAL A 515 6.68 14.70 -16.37
N PHE A 516 6.20 14.00 -17.40
CA PHE A 516 6.56 14.30 -18.78
C PHE A 516 6.17 15.73 -19.19
N ILE A 517 4.92 16.11 -18.96
CA ILE A 517 4.42 17.45 -19.33
C ILE A 517 5.13 18.55 -18.56
N VAL A 518 5.29 18.40 -17.24
CA VAL A 518 5.94 19.41 -16.39
C VAL A 518 7.41 19.57 -16.78
N SER A 519 8.14 18.46 -16.96
CA SER A 519 9.52 18.49 -17.42
C SER A 519 9.64 19.14 -18.79
N LEU A 520 8.80 18.77 -19.76
CA LEU A 520 8.81 19.35 -21.10
C LEU A 520 8.59 20.87 -21.06
N ILE A 521 7.60 21.35 -20.31
CA ILE A 521 7.31 22.79 -20.17
C ILE A 521 8.52 23.53 -19.59
N ILE A 522 9.11 23.03 -18.51
CA ILE A 522 10.25 23.70 -17.86
C ILE A 522 11.47 23.72 -18.79
N LEU A 523 11.78 22.62 -19.46
CA LEU A 523 12.92 22.54 -20.37
C LEU A 523 12.77 23.45 -21.59
N LEU A 524 11.54 23.70 -22.05
CA LEU A 524 11.28 24.66 -23.12
C LEU A 524 11.55 26.11 -22.72
N LEU A 525 11.38 26.44 -21.44
CA LEU A 525 11.63 27.78 -20.89
C LEU A 525 13.13 28.08 -20.70
N ILE A 526 14.00 27.05 -20.69
CA ILE A 526 15.45 27.23 -20.56
C ILE A 526 16.00 27.78 -21.87
N PRO A 527 16.74 28.91 -21.89
CA PRO A 527 17.38 29.42 -23.09
C PRO A 527 18.40 28.40 -23.65
N VAL A 528 18.51 28.35 -24.98
CA VAL A 528 19.37 27.41 -25.72
C VAL A 528 20.83 27.75 -25.52
#